data_AF-A0A1Z4F4Z0-F1
#
_entry.id   AF-A0A1Z4F4Z0-F1
#
_cell.length_a   1.000
_cell.length_b   1.000
_cell.length_c   1.000
_cell.angle_alpha   90.00
_cell.angle_beta   90.00
_cell.angle_gamma   90.00
#
_symmetry.space_group_name_H-M   'P 1'
#
loop_
_entity.id
_entity.type
_entity.pdbx_description
1 polymer ?
#
loop_
_entity_poly.entity_id
_entity_poly.type
_entity_poly.pdbx_seq_one_letter_code
_entity_poly.pdbx_strand_id
1 'polypeptide(L)'
;MSIAIVPMLILAPWLSIYTNDPEGRRQPARLVAETVKMLRNPMFRGIYSDMKPFKRPGFHPDHIDTTALLVHWQQALFGPRGQLTANLK
;
A
#
# COMPACT_ATOMS: atom_id res chain seq x y z
N MET A 1 -11.26 -4.32 5.52
CA MET A 1 -9.93 -4.34 6.16
C MET A 1 -10.18 -4.42 7.65
N SER A 2 -10.11 -5.63 8.20
CA SER A 2 -10.31 -5.85 9.64
C SER A 2 -9.35 -4.98 10.41
N ILE A 3 -9.82 -4.39 11.51
CA ILE A 3 -9.01 -3.56 12.44
C ILE A 3 -7.74 -4.33 12.86
N ALA A 4 -7.76 -5.66 12.81
CA ALA A 4 -6.64 -6.55 13.11
C ALA A 4 -5.44 -6.51 12.13
N ILE A 5 -5.58 -6.03 10.88
CA ILE A 5 -4.48 -6.08 9.89
C ILE A 5 -3.38 -5.05 10.22
N VAL A 6 -3.76 -3.86 10.68
CA VAL A 6 -2.80 -2.80 11.05
C VAL A 6 -1.88 -3.22 12.20
N PRO A 7 -2.40 -3.72 13.35
CA PRO A 7 -1.52 -4.21 14.41
C PRO A 7 -0.69 -5.41 13.95
N MET A 8 -1.22 -6.30 13.10
CA MET A 8 -0.42 -7.41 12.54
C MET A 8 0.79 -6.90 11.73
N LEU A 9 0.59 -5.90 10.87
CA LEU A 9 1.66 -5.31 10.05
C LEU A 9 2.73 -4.59 10.88
N ILE A 10 2.41 -4.16 12.10
CA ILE A 10 3.39 -3.54 13.01
C ILE A 10 4.08 -4.62 13.86
N LEU A 11 3.32 -5.57 14.40
CA LEU A 11 3.85 -6.59 15.32
C LEU A 11 4.76 -7.61 14.62
N ALA A 12 4.50 -7.96 13.35
CA ALA A 12 5.33 -8.93 12.64
C ALA A 12 6.78 -8.43 12.41
N PRO A 13 7.02 -7.19 11.93
CA PRO A 13 8.37 -6.61 11.88
C PRO A 13 9.03 -6.51 13.26
N TRP A 14 8.28 -6.08 14.29
CA TRP A 14 8.80 -5.99 15.65
C TRP A 14 9.25 -7.35 16.19
N LEU A 15 8.46 -8.40 15.96
CA LEU A 15 8.81 -9.77 16.31
C LEU A 15 10.06 -10.25 15.56
N SER A 16 10.17 -9.96 14.26
CA SER A 16 11.35 -10.30 13.46
C SER A 16 12.62 -9.62 13.96
N ILE A 17 12.53 -8.34 14.34
CA ILE A 17 13.66 -7.59 14.90
C ILE A 17 14.06 -8.18 16.24
N TYR A 18 13.08 -8.51 17.07
CA TYR A 18 13.34 -9.13 18.36
C TYR A 18 14.02 -10.50 18.24
N THR A 19 13.66 -11.32 17.24
CA THR A 19 14.23 -12.67 17.08
C THR A 19 15.55 -12.69 16.31
N ASN A 20 15.69 -11.87 15.26
CA ASN A 20 16.78 -11.99 14.30
C ASN A 20 17.75 -10.81 14.27
N ASP A 21 17.46 -9.68 14.94
CA ASP A 21 18.30 -8.48 14.91
C ASP A 21 18.81 -8.09 16.32
N PRO A 22 20.07 -8.45 16.66
CA PRO A 22 20.70 -8.05 17.92
C PRO A 22 20.85 -6.54 18.11
N GLU A 23 21.07 -5.77 17.03
CA GLU A 23 21.28 -4.32 17.11
C GLU A 23 19.94 -3.59 17.26
N GLY A 24 18.93 -4.02 16.50
CA GLY A 24 17.58 -3.48 16.61
C GLY A 24 16.99 -3.65 18.02
N ARG A 25 17.28 -4.77 18.70
CA ARG A 25 16.89 -4.99 20.12
C ARG A 25 17.48 -3.98 21.10
N ARG A 26 18.64 -3.41 20.80
CA ARG A 26 19.31 -2.44 21.68
C ARG A 26 18.79 -1.01 21.51
N GLN A 27 17.95 -0.76 20.50
CA GLN A 27 17.46 0.57 20.14
C GLN A 27 15.93 0.67 20.17
N PRO A 28 15.24 0.31 21.28
CA PRO A 28 13.78 0.26 21.34
C PRO A 28 13.12 1.62 21.10
N ALA A 29 13.74 2.71 21.58
CA ALA A 29 13.23 4.07 21.36
C ALA A 29 13.24 4.46 19.87
N ARG A 30 14.26 4.04 19.13
CA ARG A 30 14.37 4.28 17.69
C ARG A 30 13.32 3.51 16.92
N LEU A 31 13.10 2.24 17.26
CA LEU A 31 12.07 1.40 16.67
C LEU A 31 10.67 2.03 16.79
N VAL A 32 10.34 2.53 17.99
CA VAL A 32 9.08 3.28 18.23
C VAL A 32 9.03 4.54 17.37
N ALA A 33 10.08 5.35 17.37
CA ALA A 33 10.12 6.61 16.61
C ALA A 33 9.96 6.40 15.10
N GLU A 34 10.61 5.38 14.53
CA GLU A 34 10.50 5.02 13.13
C GLU A 34 9.10 4.48 12.79
N THR A 35 8.51 3.66 13.66
CA THR A 35 7.13 3.17 13.52
C THR A 35 6.13 4.35 13.52
N VAL A 36 6.28 5.30 14.44
CA VAL A 36 5.43 6.51 14.49
C VAL A 36 5.63 7.38 13.25
N LYS A 37 6.87 7.56 12.79
CA LYS A 37 7.18 8.34 11.58
C LYS A 37 6.56 7.69 10.34
N MET A 38 6.62 6.37 10.22
CA MET A 38 5.98 5.61 9.14
C MET A 38 4.47 5.81 9.16
N LEU A 39 3.80 5.65 10.31
CA LEU A 39 2.34 5.81 10.42
C LEU A 39 1.87 7.25 10.14
N ARG A 40 2.72 8.25 10.39
CA ARG A 40 2.45 9.65 10.06
C ARG A 40 2.77 10.02 8.61
N ASN A 41 3.43 9.14 7.85
CA ASN A 41 3.80 9.40 6.47
C ASN A 41 2.53 9.57 5.61
N PRO A 42 2.45 10.61 4.75
CA PRO A 42 1.37 10.81 3.79
C PRO A 42 0.96 9.54 3.02
N MET A 43 1.90 8.62 2.76
CA MET A 43 1.59 7.35 2.11
C MET A 43 0.51 6.53 2.84
N PHE A 44 0.48 6.54 4.18
CA PHE A 44 -0.55 5.86 4.97
C PHE A 44 -1.77 6.74 5.25
N ARG A 45 -1.67 8.04 4.98
CA ARG A 45 -2.75 9.00 5.16
C ARG A 45 -3.70 8.92 3.96
N GLY A 46 -4.94 8.51 4.21
CA GLY A 46 -5.96 8.44 3.16
C GLY A 46 -6.24 7.03 2.64
N ILE A 47 -5.28 6.09 2.71
CA ILE A 47 -5.47 4.69 2.27
C ILE A 47 -6.77 4.10 2.80
N TYR A 48 -7.09 4.31 4.08
CA TYR A 48 -8.32 3.76 4.65
C TYR A 48 -9.59 4.30 3.98
N SER A 49 -9.62 5.60 3.70
CA SER A 49 -10.70 6.30 3.01
C SER A 49 -10.78 5.85 1.55
N ASP A 50 -9.65 5.78 0.87
CA ASP A 50 -9.56 5.38 -0.54
C ASP A 50 -9.99 3.93 -0.73
N MET A 51 -9.76 3.07 0.26
CA MET A 51 -10.24 1.69 0.26
C MET A 51 -11.73 1.55 0.63
N LYS A 52 -12.40 2.59 1.14
CA LYS A 52 -13.78 2.50 1.63
C LYS A 52 -14.79 2.07 0.55
N PRO A 53 -14.74 2.60 -0.69
CA PRO A 53 -15.67 2.21 -1.76
C PRO A 53 -15.61 0.70 -2.08
N PHE A 54 -14.39 0.13 -2.10
CA PHE A 54 -14.13 -1.27 -2.42
C PHE A 54 -14.63 -2.26 -1.36
N LYS A 55 -14.95 -1.80 -0.15
CA LYS A 55 -15.45 -2.65 0.96
C LYS A 55 -16.98 -2.70 1.01
N ARG A 56 -17.68 -1.94 0.16
CA ARG A 56 -19.14 -1.86 0.18
C ARG A 56 -19.74 -3.17 -0.33
N PRO A 57 -20.77 -3.73 0.34
CA PRO A 57 -21.53 -4.85 -0.22
C PRO A 57 -22.11 -4.47 -1.58
N GLY A 58 -22.00 -5.37 -2.57
CA GLY A 58 -22.44 -5.11 -3.94
C GLY A 58 -21.51 -4.19 -4.75
N PHE A 59 -20.27 -3.98 -4.30
CA PHE A 59 -19.28 -3.26 -5.08
C PHE A 59 -19.02 -3.95 -6.43
N HIS A 60 -19.19 -3.19 -7.52
CA HIS A 60 -18.73 -3.54 -8.86
C HIS A 60 -17.65 -2.53 -9.28
N PRO A 61 -16.53 -2.93 -9.90
CA PRO A 61 -15.47 -2.02 -10.33
C PRO A 61 -15.98 -0.84 -11.18
N ASP A 62 -16.98 -1.08 -12.02
CA ASP A 62 -17.60 -0.05 -12.88
C ASP A 62 -18.28 1.09 -12.13
N HIS A 63 -18.51 0.94 -10.82
CA HIS A 63 -19.05 2.02 -9.98
C HIS A 63 -18.02 3.14 -9.73
N ILE A 64 -16.75 2.94 -10.08
CA ILE A 64 -15.70 3.96 -10.02
C ILE A 64 -15.31 4.30 -11.45
N ASP A 65 -15.51 5.56 -11.83
CA ASP A 65 -15.02 6.05 -13.12
C ASP A 65 -13.49 6.01 -13.13
N THR A 66 -12.95 5.11 -13.94
CA THR A 66 -11.52 4.92 -14.15
C THR A 66 -11.09 5.28 -15.57
N THR A 67 -11.97 5.89 -16.39
CA THR A 67 -11.69 6.15 -17.82
C THR A 67 -10.43 6.99 -18.00
N ALA A 68 -10.24 8.06 -17.21
CA ALA A 68 -9.04 8.88 -17.30
C ALA A 68 -7.75 8.11 -16.93
N LEU A 69 -7.83 7.25 -15.91
CA LEU A 69 -6.72 6.40 -15.48
C LEU A 69 -6.36 5.37 -16.55
N LEU A 70 -7.39 4.76 -17.16
CA LEU A 70 -7.25 3.77 -18.21
C LEU A 70 -6.62 4.40 -19.47
N VAL A 71 -7.09 5.57 -19.89
CA VAL A 71 -6.49 6.34 -21.01
C VAL A 71 -5.02 6.65 -20.74
N HIS A 72 -4.69 7.12 -19.53
CA HIS A 72 -3.32 7.44 -19.15
C HIS A 72 -2.40 6.22 -19.27
N TRP A 73 -2.76 5.10 -18.63
CA TRP A 73 -1.91 3.90 -18.65
C TRP A 73 -1.91 3.19 -20.00
N GLN A 74 -3.00 3.25 -20.75
CA GLN A 74 -3.05 2.74 -22.12
C GLN A 74 -2.03 3.47 -23.01
N GLN A 75 -1.97 4.80 -22.92
CA GLN A 75 -0.98 5.60 -23.64
C GLN A 75 0.44 5.30 -23.15
N ALA A 76 0.65 5.22 -21.84
CA ALA A 76 1.96 5.01 -21.24
C ALA A 76 2.57 3.62 -21.53
N LEU A 77 1.73 2.58 -21.60
CA LEU A 77 2.19 1.18 -21.71
C LEU A 77 2.04 0.59 -23.12
N PHE A 78 1.04 1.01 -23.89
CA PHE A 78 0.68 0.40 -25.19
C PHE A 78 0.72 1.37 -26.39
N GLY A 79 1.05 2.64 -26.16
CA GLY A 79 1.13 3.65 -27.20
C GLY A 79 -0.20 3.92 -27.94
N PRO A 80 -0.19 4.76 -29.00
CA PRO A 80 -1.41 5.25 -29.67
C PRO A 80 -2.24 4.19 -30.39
N ARG A 81 -1.70 2.99 -30.63
CA ARG A 81 -2.31 1.91 -31.41
C ARG A 81 -2.58 0.64 -30.61
N GLY A 82 -2.40 0.67 -29.28
CA GLY A 82 -2.67 -0.49 -28.42
C GLY A 82 -1.71 -1.68 -28.62
N GLN A 83 -0.56 -1.47 -29.26
CA GLN A 83 0.45 -2.51 -29.41
C GLN A 83 1.32 -2.53 -28.14
N LEU A 84 1.38 -3.70 -27.49
CA LEU A 84 2.25 -3.95 -26.34
C LEU A 84 3.66 -3.46 -26.68
N THR A 85 4.13 -2.41 -26.00
CA THR A 85 5.51 -1.98 -26.19
C THR A 85 6.42 -3.12 -25.74
N ALA A 86 7.52 -3.34 -26.47
CA ALA A 86 8.44 -4.47 -26.26
C ALA A 86 9.16 -4.49 -24.89
N ASN A 87 8.72 -3.68 -23.94
CA ASN A 87 9.31 -3.43 -22.62
C ASN A 87 8.66 -4.25 -21.48
N LEU A 88 7.61 -5.03 -21.77
CA LEU A 88 7.08 -6.04 -20.83
C LEU A 88 7.76 -7.39 -21.14
N LYS A 89 8.80 -7.72 -20.37
CA LYS A 89 9.47 -9.03 -20.37
C LYS A 89 8.99 -9.88 -19.21
#